data_AF-A0A3A9SR88-F1
#
_entry.id   AF-A0A3A9SR88-F1
#
_cell.length_a   1.000
_cell.length_b   1.000
_cell.length_c   1.000
_cell.angle_alpha   90.00
_cell.angle_beta   90.00
_cell.angle_gamma   90.00
#
_symmetry.space_group_name_H-M   'P 1'
#
loop_
_entity.id
_entity.type
_entity.pdbx_description
1 polymer ?
#
loop_
_entity_poly.entity_id
_entity_poly.type
_entity_poly.pdbx_seq_one_letter_code
_entity_poly.pdbx_strand_id
1 'polypeptide(L)' 'MTNQMVMKRLLSEKEAQEYLGLKRNKCREYGEKIKCIRHIGRRVLYDRYIIDVALDAMGAEQG' A
#
# COMPACT_ATOMS: atom_id res chain seq x y z
N MET A 1 20.50 -19.48 6.95
CA MET A 1 20.44 -18.07 6.52
C MET A 1 18.98 -17.70 6.26
N THR A 2 18.34 -16.98 7.17
CA THR A 2 17.03 -16.38 6.89
C THR A 2 17.25 -15.26 5.88
N ASN A 3 16.79 -15.46 4.66
CA ASN A 3 16.82 -14.46 3.60
C ASN A 3 15.83 -13.36 3.99
N GLN A 4 16.31 -12.33 4.69
CA GLN A 4 15.49 -11.20 5.11
C GLN A 4 15.11 -10.43 3.84
N MET A 5 13.97 -10.79 3.25
CA MET A 5 13.37 -10.03 2.16
C MET A 5 13.16 -8.61 2.67
N VAL A 6 14.03 -7.69 2.25
CA VAL A 6 13.89 -6.27 2.56
C VAL A 6 12.63 -5.79 1.86
N MET A 7 11.52 -5.83 2.58
CA MET A 7 10.23 -5.42 2.05
C MET A 7 10.27 -3.91 1.79
N LYS A 8 10.06 -3.55 0.53
CA LYS A 8 10.12 -2.16 0.07
C LYS A 8 9.02 -1.34 0.74
N ARG A 9 9.41 -0.24 1.38
CA ARG A 9 8.48 0.64 2.12
C ARG A 9 7.56 1.45 1.20
N LEU A 10 8.06 1.87 0.05
CA LEU A 10 7.30 2.65 -0.93
C LEU A 10 7.03 1.79 -2.17
N LEU A 11 5.76 1.51 -2.41
CA LEU A 11 5.27 0.75 -3.56
C LEU A 11 4.97 1.71 -4.70
N SER A 12 5.36 1.35 -5.91
CA SER A 12 4.88 2.00 -7.13
C SER A 12 3.41 1.69 -7.35
N GLU A 13 2.72 2.43 -8.22
CA GLU A 13 1.31 2.17 -8.54
C GLU A 13 1.04 0.71 -8.98
N LYS A 14 1.95 0.09 -9.73
CA LYS A 14 1.84 -1.32 -10.13
C LYS A 14 2.02 -2.27 -8.94
N GLU A 15 3.05 -2.02 -8.13
CA GLU A 15 3.33 -2.82 -6.91
C GLU A 15 2.16 -2.71 -5.92
N ALA A 16 1.55 -1.54 -5.77
CA ALA A 16 0.39 -1.32 -4.90
C ALA A 16 -0.86 -2.04 -5.42
N GLN A 17 -1.09 -2.07 -6.74
CA GLN A 17 -2.18 -2.84 -7.35
C GLN A 17 -2.00 -4.34 -7.10
N GLU A 18 -0.78 -4.86 -7.29
CA GLU A 18 -0.46 -6.26 -7.02
C GLU A 18 -0.61 -6.59 -5.52
N TYR A 19 -0.17 -5.69 -4.65
CA TYR A 19 -0.23 -5.88 -3.20
C TYR A 19 -1.66 -5.88 -2.65
N LEU A 20 -2.49 -4.95 -3.12
CA LEU A 20 -3.89 -4.81 -2.68
C LEU A 20 -4.86 -5.72 -3.45
N GLY A 21 -4.42 -6.33 -4.55
CA GLY A 21 -5.30 -7.05 -5.48
C GLY A 21 -6.32 -6.14 -6.18
N LEU A 22 -6.08 -4.83 -6.24
CA LEU A 22 -7.00 -3.83 -6.78
C LEU A 22 -6.55 -3.33 -8.15
N LYS A 23 -7.51 -2.98 -9.02
CA LYS A 23 -7.22 -2.24 -10.25
C LYS A 23 -6.83 -0.80 -9.95
N ARG A 24 -6.05 -0.18 -10.85
CA ARG A 24 -5.52 1.19 -10.76
C ARG A 24 -6.43 2.23 -10.10
N ASN A 25 -7.65 2.41 -10.62
CA ASN A 25 -8.57 3.43 -10.10
C ASN A 25 -8.94 3.15 -8.64
N LYS A 26 -9.28 1.91 -8.31
CA LYS A 26 -9.62 1.50 -6.94
C LYS A 26 -8.42 1.56 -6.00
N CYS A 27 -7.24 1.21 -6.48
CA CYS A 27 -5.99 1.36 -5.72
C CYS A 27 -5.73 2.83 -5.36
N ARG A 28 -5.99 3.75 -6.30
CA ARG A 28 -5.84 5.19 -6.05
C ARG A 28 -6.89 5.72 -5.09
N GLU A 29 -8.18 5.41 -5.32
CA GLU A 29 -9.27 5.78 -4.40
C GLU A 29 -8.99 5.29 -2.97
N TYR A 30 -8.55 4.04 -2.83
CA TYR A 30 -8.18 3.47 -1.54
C TYR A 30 -6.98 4.18 -0.92
N GLY A 31 -5.92 4.42 -1.70
CA GLY A 31 -4.73 5.09 -1.21
C GLY A 31 -4.97 6.54 -0.75
N GLU A 32 -5.86 7.27 -1.42
CA GLU A 32 -6.33 8.60 -0.98
C GLU A 32 -7.11 8.46 0.34
N LYS A 33 -8.03 7.48 0.44
CA LYS A 33 -8.85 7.23 1.64
C LYS A 33 -8.00 6.96 2.88
N ILE A 34 -6.98 6.11 2.77
CA ILE A 34 -6.09 5.75 3.89
C ILE A 34 -4.87 6.68 4.02
N LYS A 35 -4.78 7.72 3.18
CA LYS A 35 -3.67 8.70 3.14
C LYS A 35 -2.27 8.05 3.00
N CYS A 36 -2.16 6.95 2.25
CA CYS A 36 -0.88 6.28 2.02
C CYS A 36 -0.12 6.79 0.79
N ILE A 37 -0.74 7.65 -0.03
CA ILE A 37 -0.11 8.21 -1.24
C ILE A 37 1.00 9.20 -0.88
N ARG A 38 2.17 9.00 -1.50
CA ARG A 38 3.36 9.83 -1.38
C ARG A 38 3.80 10.31 -2.76
N HIS A 39 3.83 11.64 -2.92
CA HIS A 39 4.36 12.29 -4.12
C HIS A 39 5.85 12.52 -3.96
N ILE A 40 6.66 11.90 -4.83
CA ILE A 40 8.11 12.13 -4.89
C ILE A 40 8.44 12.60 -6.30
N GLY A 41 8.62 13.91 -6.44
CA GLY A 41 8.73 14.57 -7.74
C GLY A 41 7.48 14.28 -8.59
N ARG A 42 7.68 13.69 -9.78
CA ARG A 42 6.59 13.33 -10.70
C ARG A 42 5.97 11.95 -10.42
N ARG A 43 6.51 11.19 -9.46
CA ARG A 43 6.10 9.82 -9.17
C ARG A 43 5.09 9.79 -8.04
N VAL A 44 4.08 8.94 -8.19
CA VAL A 44 3.13 8.57 -7.14
C VAL A 44 3.56 7.21 -6.59
N LEU A 45 3.86 7.18 -5.29
CA LEU A 45 4.19 5.98 -4.54
C LEU A 45 3.19 5.79 -3.41
N TYR A 46 3.14 4.59 -2.85
CA TYR A 46 2.21 4.19 -1.80
C TYR A 46 3.02 3.65 -0.61
N ASP A 47 2.79 4.21 0.57
CA ASP A 47 3.45 3.75 1.80
C ASP A 47 2.84 2.44 2.26
N ARG A 48 3.63 1.37 2.16
CA ARG A 48 3.21 0.02 2.52
C ARG A 48 2.85 -0.08 4.00
N TYR A 49 3.58 0.58 4.89
CA TYR A 49 3.33 0.48 6.31
C TYR A 49 1.93 1.01 6.66
N ILE A 50 1.51 2.10 6.02
CA ILE A 50 0.17 2.67 6.22
C ILE A 50 -0.90 1.72 5.66
N ILE A 51 -0.62 1.06 4.52
CA ILE A 51 -1.49 0.02 3.97
C ILE A 51 -1.65 -1.12 4.96
N ASP A 52 -0.54 -1.66 5.49
CA ASP A 52 -0.56 -2.79 6.43
C ASP A 52 -1.36 -2.44 7.69
N VAL A 53 -1.13 -1.26 8.28
CA VAL A 53 -1.90 -0.78 9.44
C VAL A 53 -3.39 -0.64 9.12
N ALA A 54 -3.73 -0.17 7.91
CA ALA A 54 -5.13 -0.05 7.50
C ALA A 54 -5.80 -1.41 7.28
N LEU A 55 -5.08 -2.38 6.72
CA LEU A 55 -5.57 -3.75 6.53
C LEU A 55 -5.73 -4.48 7.87
N ASP A 56 -4.79 -4.32 8.79
CA ASP A 56 -4.88 -4.89 10.13
C ASP A 56 -6.07 -4.32 10.91
N ALA A 57 -6.32 -3.01 10.80
CA ALA A 57 -7.51 -2.37 11.40
C ALA A 57 -8.82 -2.92 10.79
N MET A 58 -8.86 -3.10 9.46
CA MET A 58 -10.00 -3.69 8.76
C MET A 58 -10.24 -5.17 9.09
N GLY A 59 -9.18 -5.91 9.40
CA GLY A 59 -9.28 -7.29 9.86
C GLY A 59 -9.77 -7.40 11.30
N ALA A 60 -9.36 -6.46 12.16
CA ALA A 60 -9.73 -6.43 13.57
C ALA A 60 -11.19 -6.01 13.82
N GLU A 61 -11.79 -5.20 12.93
CA GLU A 61 -13.21 -4.80 13.05
C GLU A 61 -14.20 -5.88 12.62
N GLN A 62 -13.75 -6.96 11.98
CA GLN A 62 -14.57 -8.09 11.56
C GLN A 62 -14.38 -9.35 12.42
N GLY A 63 -13.63 -9.24 13.52
CA GLY A 63 -13.37 -10.32 14.49
C GLY A 63 -14.17 -10.16 15.78
#